data_AF-A0A1F7WC10-F1
#
_entry.id   AF-A0A1F7WC10-F1
#
_cell.length_a   1.000
_cell.length_b   1.000
_cell.length_c   1.000
_cell.angle_alpha   90.00
_cell.angle_beta   90.00
_cell.angle_gamma   90.00
#
_symmetry.space_group_name_H-M   'P 1'
#
loop_
_entity.id
_entity.type
_entity.pdbx_description
1 polymer ?
#
loop_
_entity_poly.entity_id
_entity_poly.type
_entity_poly.pdbx_seq_one_letter_code
_entity_poly.pdbx_strand_id
1 'polypeptide(L)'
;MISISEQQLELFMSLFRGRTDVYARRWEKEERSGYSPAYNFNWDEFMAYKRRGGSMKDFENKKLIPLTKGIVNKHLIGQHVVGIYPILADNTSYFIAADFDGENWLKEEVSKVYPGDKTRFKGRQGATTFYFLARRRS
;
A
#
# COMPACT_ATOMS: atom_id res chain seq x y z
N MET A 1 -3.30 21.57 -17.08
CA MET A 1 -3.10 21.12 -15.69
C MET A 1 -4.15 20.06 -15.40
N ILE A 2 -3.74 18.89 -14.91
CA ILE A 2 -4.71 17.88 -14.44
C ILE A 2 -5.35 18.43 -13.17
N SER A 3 -6.68 18.54 -13.16
CA SER A 3 -7.46 18.92 -11.99
C SER A 3 -8.32 17.73 -11.55
N ILE A 4 -8.17 17.30 -10.30
CA ILE A 4 -8.96 16.21 -9.72
C ILE A 4 -10.09 16.86 -8.92
N SER A 5 -11.35 16.48 -9.18
CA SER A 5 -12.49 17.01 -8.41
C SER A 5 -12.60 16.38 -7.02
N GLU A 6 -13.33 17.05 -6.12
CA GLU A 6 -13.61 16.50 -4.79
C GLU A 6 -14.33 15.15 -4.85
N GLN A 7 -15.28 14.97 -5.79
CA GLN A 7 -15.97 13.70 -5.96
C GLN A 7 -15.02 12.58 -6.43
N GLN A 8 -14.05 12.90 -7.28
CA GLN A 8 -13.03 11.93 -7.71
C GLN A 8 -12.10 11.55 -6.55
N LEU A 9 -11.70 12.50 -5.72
CA LEU A 9 -10.90 12.23 -4.52
C LEU A 9 -11.66 11.37 -3.52
N GLU A 10 -12.93 11.69 -3.26
CA GLU A 10 -13.79 10.91 -2.37
C GLU A 10 -13.99 9.49 -2.87
N LEU A 11 -14.29 9.33 -4.17
CA LEU A 11 -14.42 8.02 -4.79
C LEU A 11 -13.12 7.22 -4.65
N PHE A 12 -11.97 7.81 -4.98
CA PHE A 12 -10.68 7.15 -4.84
C PHE A 12 -10.42 6.69 -3.40
N MET A 13 -10.60 7.59 -2.42
CA MET A 13 -10.40 7.28 -1.01
C MET A 13 -11.41 6.25 -0.47
N SER A 14 -12.60 6.15 -1.07
CA SER A 14 -13.61 5.14 -0.71
C SER A 14 -13.29 3.75 -1.26
N LEU A 15 -12.59 3.67 -2.39
CA LEU A 15 -12.17 2.42 -3.02
C LEU A 15 -10.89 1.88 -2.38
N PHE A 16 -9.93 2.77 -2.10
CA PHE A 16 -8.63 2.41 -1.55
C PHE A 16 -8.56 2.77 -0.06
N ARG A 17 -9.26 1.98 0.77
CA ARG A 17 -9.37 2.21 2.21
C ARG A 17 -8.30 1.46 2.98
N GLY A 18 -7.71 2.12 3.96
CA GLY A 18 -6.79 1.51 4.93
C GLY A 18 -6.65 2.42 6.13
N ARG A 19 -5.45 2.46 6.72
CA ARG A 19 -5.14 3.44 7.77
C ARG A 19 -5.20 4.87 7.23
N THR A 20 -5.82 5.76 8.00
CA THR A 20 -5.95 7.18 7.68
C THR A 20 -5.01 8.05 8.53
N ASP A 21 -4.49 7.52 9.63
CA ASP A 21 -3.56 8.20 10.54
C ASP A 21 -2.13 8.28 9.97
N VAL A 22 -1.82 7.47 8.95
CA VAL A 22 -0.53 7.46 8.26
C VAL A 22 -0.65 6.95 6.83
N TYR A 23 0.22 7.43 5.95
CA TYR A 23 0.46 6.85 4.62
C TYR A 23 1.93 6.43 4.45
N ALA A 24 2.16 5.51 3.52
CA ALA A 24 3.50 5.11 3.13
C ALA A 24 4.04 6.05 2.06
N ARG A 25 5.18 6.70 2.29
CA ARG A 25 5.86 7.54 1.30
C ARG A 25 6.91 6.71 0.56
N ARG A 26 6.85 6.70 -0.78
CA ARG A 26 7.93 6.13 -1.60
C ARG A 26 9.19 6.97 -1.43
N TRP A 27 10.31 6.32 -1.21
CA TRP A 27 11.64 6.92 -1.24
C TRP A 27 12.51 6.17 -2.23
N GLU A 28 13.47 6.88 -2.80
CA GLU A 28 14.41 6.37 -3.79
C GLU A 28 15.77 6.97 -3.47
N LYS A 29 16.79 6.12 -3.43
CA LYS A 29 18.19 6.48 -3.20
C LYS A 29 19.06 5.57 -4.05
N GLU A 30 19.72 6.15 -5.05
CA GLU A 30 20.57 5.41 -5.98
C GLU A 30 19.81 4.20 -6.57
N GLU A 31 20.30 2.98 -6.37
CA GLU A 31 19.68 1.75 -6.87
C GLU A 31 18.63 1.15 -5.92
N ARG A 32 18.34 1.82 -4.79
CA ARG A 32 17.39 1.33 -3.79
C ARG A 32 16.16 2.19 -3.77
N SER A 33 14.99 1.55 -3.73
CA SER A 33 13.73 2.22 -3.47
C SER A 33 12.93 1.44 -2.45
N GLY A 34 11.97 2.11 -1.83
CA GLY A 34 11.10 1.48 -0.86
C GLY A 34 10.02 2.42 -0.37
N TYR A 35 9.31 1.95 0.65
CA TYR A 35 8.23 2.69 1.29
C TYR A 35 8.52 2.81 2.78
N SER A 36 8.22 3.97 3.36
CA SER A 36 8.32 4.19 4.80
C SER A 36 7.15 5.06 5.30
N PRO A 37 6.78 4.98 6.58
CA PRO A 37 5.74 5.86 7.12
C PRO A 37 6.08 7.33 6.92
N ALA A 38 5.08 8.13 6.57
CA ALA A 38 5.23 9.58 6.50
C ALA A 38 5.29 10.19 7.90
N TYR A 39 6.41 10.85 8.21
CA TYR A 39 6.64 11.52 9.48
C TYR A 39 6.83 13.02 9.31
N ASN A 40 6.28 13.78 10.25
CA ASN A 40 6.64 15.17 10.52
C ASN A 40 7.59 15.20 11.72
N PHE A 41 8.76 15.83 11.55
CA PHE A 41 9.81 15.89 12.55
C PHE A 41 10.79 17.03 12.24
N ASN A 42 11.57 17.46 13.24
CA ASN A 42 12.65 18.42 13.03
C ASN A 42 13.90 17.71 12.48
N TRP A 43 14.41 18.17 11.33
CA TRP A 43 15.56 17.56 10.66
C TRP A 43 16.85 17.67 11.46
N ASP A 44 17.10 18.81 12.11
CA ASP A 44 18.33 19.05 12.88
C ASP A 44 18.38 18.17 14.14
N GLU A 45 17.25 18.03 14.84
CA GLU A 45 17.11 17.12 15.97
C GLU A 45 17.35 15.67 15.55
N PHE A 46 16.73 15.24 14.44
CA PHE A 46 16.91 13.90 13.92
C PHE A 46 18.36 13.64 13.50
N MET A 47 19.03 14.59 12.87
CA MET A 47 20.42 14.45 12.47
C MET A 47 21.37 14.39 13.68
N ALA A 48 21.11 15.16 14.74
CA ALA A 48 21.85 15.05 15.99
C ALA A 48 21.64 13.68 16.66
N TYR A 49 20.41 13.16 16.68
CA TYR A 49 20.10 11.82 17.19
C TYR A 49 20.76 10.72 16.36
N LYS A 50 20.71 10.83 15.04
CA LYS A 50 21.32 9.89 14.10
C LYS A 50 22.84 9.84 14.25
N ARG A 51 23.50 10.97 14.49
CA ARG A 51 24.95 11.03 14.79
C ARG A 51 25.34 10.27 16.06
N ARG A 52 24.42 10.09 17.01
CA ARG A 52 24.61 9.28 18.22
C ARG A 52 24.27 7.79 18.03
N GLY A 53 24.04 7.36 16.78
CA GLY A 53 23.69 5.97 16.45
C GLY A 53 22.19 5.67 16.41
N GLY A 54 21.34 6.68 16.62
CA GLY A 54 19.88 6.53 16.57
C GLY A 54 19.33 6.32 15.15
N SER A 55 18.15 5.72 15.05
CA SER A 55 17.45 5.49 13.78
C SER A 55 16.12 6.23 13.71
N MET A 56 15.54 6.39 12.51
CA MET A 56 14.19 6.97 12.38
C MET A 56 13.13 6.10 13.08
N LYS A 57 13.35 4.80 13.20
CA LYS A 57 12.43 3.89 13.91
C LYS A 57 12.34 4.23 15.39
N ASP A 58 13.47 4.58 15.99
CA ASP A 58 13.61 4.78 17.45
C ASP A 58 13.62 6.27 17.85
N PHE A 59 13.42 7.17 16.90
CA PHE A 59 13.33 8.60 17.17
C PHE A 59 11.93 8.96 17.71
N GLU A 60 11.86 9.51 18.92
CA GLU A 60 10.57 9.79 19.60
C GLU A 60 9.90 11.09 19.11
N ASN A 61 10.68 12.10 18.73
CA ASN A 61 10.18 13.42 18.30
C ASN A 61 9.70 13.40 16.83
N LYS A 62 8.87 12.41 16.48
CA LYS A 62 8.23 12.30 15.16
C LYS A 62 6.72 12.09 15.32
N LYS A 63 5.95 12.70 14.42
CA LYS A 63 4.49 12.54 14.36
C LYS A 63 4.10 11.94 13.02
N LEU A 64 3.16 10.99 13.04
CA LEU A 64 2.60 10.44 11.80
C LEU A 64 1.84 11.53 11.06
N ILE A 65 1.96 11.53 9.73
CA ILE A 65 1.20 12.45 8.87
C ILE A 65 -0.03 11.70 8.33
N PRO A 66 -1.25 12.18 8.62
CA PRO A 66 -2.47 11.52 8.15
C PRO A 66 -2.60 11.56 6.63
N LEU A 67 -3.24 10.53 6.07
CA LEU A 67 -3.61 10.48 4.66
C LEU A 67 -4.79 11.42 4.41
N THR A 68 -4.51 12.59 3.85
CA THR A 68 -5.54 13.60 3.53
C THR A 68 -5.86 13.63 2.03
N LYS A 69 -7.01 14.22 1.67
CA LYS A 69 -7.37 14.51 0.27
C LYS A 69 -6.26 15.26 -0.47
N GLY A 70 -5.57 16.19 0.20
CA GLY A 70 -4.45 16.92 -0.38
C GLY A 70 -3.24 16.03 -0.71
N ILE A 71 -2.94 15.04 0.13
CA ILE A 71 -1.89 14.04 -0.14
C ILE A 71 -2.30 13.13 -1.31
N VAL A 72 -3.55 12.66 -1.31
CA VAL A 72 -4.10 11.84 -2.41
C VAL A 72 -4.09 12.60 -3.73
N ASN A 73 -4.49 13.88 -3.74
CA ASN A 73 -4.44 14.71 -4.93
C ASN A 73 -3.01 14.79 -5.50
N LYS A 74 -2.02 15.11 -4.66
CA LYS A 74 -0.61 15.15 -5.04
C LYS A 74 -0.11 13.82 -5.58
N HIS A 75 -0.63 12.70 -5.07
CA HIS A 75 -0.35 11.38 -5.63
C HIS A 75 -0.92 11.20 -7.04
N LEU A 76 -2.20 11.52 -7.23
CA LEU A 76 -2.89 11.32 -8.50
C LEU A 76 -2.36 12.21 -9.63
N ILE A 77 -1.80 13.38 -9.30
CA ILE A 77 -1.13 14.26 -10.28
C ILE A 77 0.36 13.94 -10.46
N GLY A 78 0.88 12.88 -9.82
CA GLY A 78 2.25 12.40 -9.99
C GLY A 78 3.33 13.17 -9.23
N GLN A 79 3.00 14.05 -8.28
CA GLN A 79 4.01 14.78 -7.49
C GLN A 79 4.77 13.86 -6.52
N HIS A 80 4.13 12.81 -6.00
CA HIS A 80 4.80 11.78 -5.20
C HIS A 80 3.98 10.49 -5.16
N VAL A 81 4.64 9.36 -4.94
CA VAL A 81 3.96 8.06 -4.83
C VAL A 81 3.66 7.76 -3.36
N VAL A 82 2.38 7.50 -3.07
CA VAL A 82 1.92 7.08 -1.73
C VAL A 82 1.40 5.65 -1.77
N GLY A 83 1.63 4.92 -0.68
CA GLY A 83 1.01 3.63 -0.41
C GLY A 83 0.08 3.71 0.79
N ILE A 84 -0.83 2.74 0.86
CA ILE A 84 -1.80 2.60 1.95
C ILE A 84 -1.37 1.43 2.83
N TYR A 85 -1.50 1.59 4.15
CA TYR A 85 -1.34 0.48 5.08
C TYR A 85 -2.68 -0.28 5.19
N PRO A 86 -2.75 -1.55 4.73
CA PRO A 86 -4.01 -2.29 4.62
C PRO A 86 -4.53 -2.80 5.97
N ILE A 87 -3.62 -3.06 6.92
CA ILE A 87 -3.97 -3.54 8.28
C ILE A 87 -4.30 -2.35 9.18
N LEU A 88 -5.49 -2.35 9.75
CA LEU A 88 -6.02 -1.33 10.65
C LEU A 88 -5.58 -1.56 12.10
N ALA A 89 -5.84 -0.60 12.98
CA ALA A 89 -5.45 -0.67 14.40
C ALA A 89 -6.15 -1.81 15.17
N ASP A 90 -7.33 -2.25 14.70
CA ASP A 90 -8.07 -3.38 15.24
C ASP A 90 -7.68 -4.73 14.61
N ASN A 91 -6.55 -4.77 13.88
CA ASN A 91 -6.05 -5.93 13.13
C ASN A 91 -6.98 -6.42 12.02
N THR A 92 -7.95 -5.61 11.58
CA THR A 92 -8.77 -5.91 10.39
C THR A 92 -8.16 -5.31 9.11
N SER A 93 -8.68 -5.69 7.95
CA SER A 93 -8.24 -5.17 6.64
C SER A 93 -9.44 -5.02 5.69
N TYR A 94 -9.41 -3.98 4.85
CA TYR A 94 -10.34 -3.82 3.73
C TYR A 94 -9.89 -4.60 2.47
N PHE A 95 -8.64 -5.03 2.45
CA PHE A 95 -8.02 -5.72 1.33
C PHE A 95 -7.84 -7.20 1.63
N ILE A 96 -8.11 -8.01 0.62
CA ILE A 96 -7.60 -9.38 0.50
C ILE A 96 -6.55 -9.32 -0.61
N ALA A 97 -5.36 -9.81 -0.31
CA ALA A 97 -4.29 -9.97 -1.29
C ALA A 97 -3.93 -11.45 -1.35
N ALA A 98 -3.86 -11.99 -2.56
CA ALA A 98 -3.36 -13.33 -2.84
C ALA A 98 -2.23 -13.17 -3.85
N ASP A 99 -1.10 -13.80 -3.55
CA ASP A 99 0.03 -13.86 -4.45
C ASP A 99 0.02 -15.23 -5.14
N PHE A 100 0.12 -15.21 -6.46
CA PHE A 100 0.00 -16.42 -7.28
C PHE A 100 1.29 -16.62 -8.06
N ASP A 101 2.25 -17.21 -7.38
CA ASP A 101 3.58 -17.47 -7.93
C ASP A 101 3.76 -18.96 -8.27
N GLY A 102 4.53 -19.22 -9.34
CA GLY A 102 4.91 -20.58 -9.78
C GLY A 102 4.15 -21.09 -11.00
N GLU A 103 4.77 -22.00 -11.76
CA GLU A 103 4.25 -22.47 -13.06
C GLU A 103 2.90 -23.22 -12.97
N ASN A 104 2.50 -23.68 -11.78
CA ASN A 104 1.30 -24.51 -11.58
C ASN A 104 0.28 -23.93 -10.58
N TRP A 105 0.38 -22.64 -10.21
CA TRP A 105 -0.50 -22.03 -9.19
C TRP A 105 -1.99 -22.30 -9.44
N LEU A 106 -2.43 -22.22 -10.71
CA LEU A 106 -3.81 -22.51 -11.11
C LEU A 106 -4.24 -23.94 -10.82
N LYS A 107 -3.38 -24.93 -11.08
CA LYS A 107 -3.71 -26.35 -10.86
C LYS A 107 -3.75 -26.67 -9.38
N GLU A 108 -2.82 -26.12 -8.61
CA GLU A 108 -2.71 -26.38 -7.17
C GLU A 108 -3.88 -25.76 -6.41
N GLU A 109 -4.24 -24.50 -6.70
CA GLU A 109 -5.32 -23.79 -6.01
C GLU A 109 -6.71 -24.33 -6.40
N VAL A 110 -6.96 -24.62 -7.68
CA VAL A 110 -8.25 -25.17 -8.13
C VAL A 110 -8.50 -26.57 -7.53
N SER A 111 -7.46 -27.40 -7.40
CA SER A 111 -7.61 -28.75 -6.82
C SER A 111 -8.01 -28.75 -5.34
N LYS A 112 -7.62 -27.73 -4.58
CA LYS A 112 -7.97 -27.57 -3.16
C LYS A 112 -9.42 -27.12 -2.97
N VAL A 113 -9.95 -26.34 -3.90
CA VAL A 113 -11.32 -25.80 -3.85
C VAL A 113 -12.35 -26.80 -4.40
N TYR A 114 -11.99 -27.58 -5.42
CA TYR A 114 -12.86 -28.59 -6.02
C TYR A 114 -12.13 -29.95 -6.14
N PRO A 115 -12.23 -30.83 -5.13
CA PRO A 115 -11.48 -32.09 -5.09
C PRO A 115 -11.93 -33.18 -6.10
N GLY A 116 -12.62 -32.81 -7.19
CA GLY A 116 -13.21 -33.78 -8.12
C GLY A 116 -13.18 -33.40 -9.62
N ASP A 117 -12.80 -32.19 -10.00
CA ASP A 117 -12.92 -31.75 -11.40
C ASP A 117 -11.55 -31.38 -12.01
N LYS A 118 -10.97 -32.32 -12.76
CA LYS A 118 -9.64 -32.19 -13.38
C LYS A 118 -9.71 -31.62 -14.81
N THR A 119 -10.70 -30.78 -15.12
CA THR A 119 -10.86 -30.27 -16.49
C THR A 119 -10.16 -28.93 -16.73
N ARG A 120 -9.04 -29.03 -17.46
CA ARG A 120 -8.38 -28.03 -18.35
C ARG A 120 -8.57 -26.54 -18.02
N PHE A 121 -7.75 -26.02 -17.11
CA PHE A 121 -7.34 -24.61 -17.13
C PHE A 121 -6.01 -24.46 -17.89
N LYS A 122 -6.02 -23.77 -19.04
CA LYS A 122 -4.82 -23.24 -19.69
C LYS A 122 -4.74 -21.73 -19.40
N GLY A 123 -4.15 -21.36 -18.27
CA GLY A 123 -3.81 -19.96 -18.00
C GLY A 123 -2.51 -19.57 -18.71
N ARG A 124 -2.46 -18.37 -19.30
CA ARG A 124 -1.23 -17.78 -19.84
C ARG A 124 -0.30 -17.38 -18.69
N GLN A 125 0.99 -17.63 -18.88
CA GLN A 125 2.05 -17.38 -17.90
C GLN A 125 2.36 -15.88 -17.74
N GLY A 126 2.67 -15.49 -16.51
CA GLY A 126 3.26 -14.21 -16.17
C GLY A 126 2.25 -13.11 -15.85
N ALA A 127 1.72 -13.11 -14.63
CA ALA A 127 1.20 -11.89 -14.02
C ALA A 127 1.11 -12.04 -12.50
N THR A 128 2.06 -11.45 -11.77
CA THR A 128 1.82 -11.06 -10.37
C THR A 128 0.73 -10.00 -10.40
N THR A 129 -0.52 -10.42 -10.29
CA THR A 129 -1.69 -9.53 -10.28
C THR A 129 -2.24 -9.47 -8.87
N PHE A 130 -1.90 -8.40 -8.15
CA PHE A 130 -2.55 -8.07 -6.89
C PHE A 130 -4.00 -7.66 -7.17
N TYR A 131 -4.94 -8.60 -6.99
CA TYR A 131 -6.36 -8.25 -6.97
C TYR A 131 -6.71 -7.67 -5.60
N PHE A 132 -6.78 -6.35 -5.51
CA PHE A 132 -7.40 -5.69 -4.36
C PHE A 132 -8.93 -5.80 -4.49
N LEU A 133 -9.53 -6.85 -3.90
CA LEU A 133 -10.99 -6.94 -3.82
C LEU A 133 -11.49 -6.04 -2.67
N ALA A 134 -11.81 -4.79 -2.98
CA ALA A 134 -12.56 -3.94 -2.05
C ALA A 134 -13.97 -4.54 -1.89
N ARG A 135 -14.25 -5.11 -0.71
CA ARG A 135 -15.52 -5.77 -0.39
C ARG A 135 -16.71 -4.83 -0.67
N ARG A 136 -17.59 -5.24 -1.57
CA ARG A 136 -18.94 -4.68 -1.77
C ARG A 136 -19.69 -4.82 -0.44
N ARG A 137 -20.10 -3.72 0.21
CA ARG A 137 -21.13 -3.80 1.25
C ARG A 137 -22.50 -3.84 0.57
N SER A 138 -23.31 -4.78 1.04
CA SER A 138 -24.75 -4.96 0.77
C SER A 138 -25.57 -3.73 1.13
#